data_AF-A0A976P0C6-F1
#
_entry.id   AF-A0A976P0C6-F1
#
_cell.length_a   1.000
_cell.length_b   1.000
_cell.length_c   1.000
_cell.angle_alpha   90.00
_cell.angle_beta   90.00
_cell.angle_gamma   90.00
#
_symmetry.space_group_name_H-M   'P 1'
#
loop_
_entity.id
_entity.type
_entity.pdbx_description
1 polymer ?
#
loop_
_entity_poly.entity_id
_entity_poly.type
_entity_poly.pdbx_seq_one_letter_code
_entity_poly.pdbx_strand_id
1 'polypeptide(L)'
;MPIVSELHQGLPAHGLEHAPYAGGVPTAQADFKTCAGDFVVEEVLGFEPSGDGEHLFLLLQTDDHNTRYTVKCLARLFGVSQRQVSYSGLKDRRGLTSQWFSIHLPGKDPQPDQQQLAAQGIRLLRFGRHHRKLRIGTHKSNRFFIRLRQCTKPRGSTVPGRRCGSLRCAELFWAATVWPSWCQHRRSAGICRGRQITGR
;
A
#
# COMPACT_ATOMS: atom_id res chain seq x y z
N MET A 1 -3.41 35.11 2.05
CA MET A 1 -4.14 34.29 1.06
C MET A 1 -4.52 32.99 1.76
N PRO A 2 -5.80 32.77 2.12
CA PRO A 2 -6.18 31.53 2.79
C PRO A 2 -6.16 30.39 1.77
N ILE A 3 -5.47 29.30 2.13
CA ILE A 3 -5.48 28.04 1.40
C ILE A 3 -6.87 27.45 1.60
N VAL A 4 -7.73 27.59 0.58
CA VAL A 4 -8.99 26.85 0.48
C VAL A 4 -8.64 25.37 0.46
N SER A 5 -9.08 24.63 1.49
CA SER A 5 -8.97 23.18 1.51
C SER A 5 -9.90 22.63 0.44
N GLU A 6 -9.35 22.20 -0.68
CA GLU A 6 -10.08 21.34 -1.61
C GLU A 6 -10.46 20.06 -0.86
N LEU A 7 -11.73 19.97 -0.48
CA LEU A 7 -12.42 18.74 -0.11
C LEU A 7 -12.15 17.74 -1.24
N HIS A 8 -11.22 16.83 -1.00
CA HIS A 8 -10.89 15.79 -1.95
C HIS A 8 -12.06 14.84 -2.06
N GLN A 9 -12.90 15.04 -3.07
CA GLN A 9 -13.86 14.05 -3.52
C GLN A 9 -13.04 12.80 -3.88
N GLY A 10 -13.14 11.77 -3.05
CA GLY A 10 -12.59 10.45 -3.37
C GLY A 10 -13.06 10.04 -4.76
N LEU A 11 -12.25 9.23 -5.47
CA LEU A 11 -12.65 8.69 -6.78
C LEU A 11 -14.09 8.16 -6.66
N PRO A 12 -15.06 8.70 -7.43
CA PRO A 12 -16.43 8.21 -7.35
C PRO A 12 -16.38 6.71 -7.65
N ALA A 13 -16.88 5.92 -6.70
CA ALA A 13 -17.08 4.49 -6.89
C ALA A 13 -18.28 4.30 -7.83
N HIS A 14 -18.13 4.75 -9.08
CA HIS A 14 -19.18 4.69 -10.09
C HIS A 14 -19.71 3.26 -10.21
N GLY A 15 -21.01 3.10 -10.01
CA GLY A 15 -21.69 1.80 -10.03
C GLY A 15 -21.78 1.09 -8.68
N LEU A 16 -21.22 1.65 -7.60
CA LEU A 16 -21.44 1.19 -6.22
C LEU A 16 -22.33 2.14 -5.41
N GLU A 17 -22.82 3.24 -6.00
CA GLU A 17 -23.69 4.19 -5.31
C GLU A 17 -24.97 3.56 -4.72
N HIS A 18 -25.45 2.47 -5.33
CA HIS A 18 -26.63 1.72 -4.90
C HIS A 18 -26.29 0.35 -4.29
N ALA A 19 -25.01 0.04 -4.07
CA ALA A 19 -24.62 -1.23 -3.49
C ALA A 19 -25.13 -1.32 -2.03
N PRO A 20 -25.79 -2.42 -1.63
CA PRO A 20 -26.28 -2.57 -0.27
C PRO A 20 -25.10 -2.67 0.70
N TYR A 21 -25.19 -1.94 1.81
CA TYR A 21 -24.22 -2.06 2.90
C TYR A 21 -24.53 -3.31 3.73
N ALA A 22 -23.58 -4.23 3.84
CA ALA A 22 -23.73 -5.43 4.66
C ALA A 22 -24.03 -5.12 6.14
N GLY A 23 -23.50 -4.00 6.66
CA GLY A 23 -23.73 -3.53 8.04
C GLY A 23 -24.75 -2.39 8.17
N GLY A 24 -25.53 -2.10 7.13
CA GLY A 24 -26.36 -0.91 7.06
C GLY A 24 -25.59 0.37 6.70
N VAL A 25 -26.33 1.44 6.42
CA VAL A 25 -25.75 2.71 5.94
C VAL A 25 -24.84 3.32 7.04
N PRO A 26 -23.62 3.76 6.71
CA PRO A 26 -22.74 4.43 7.66
C PRO A 26 -23.40 5.66 8.30
N THR A 27 -23.35 5.77 9.62
CA THR A 27 -23.94 6.89 10.39
C THR A 27 -22.96 8.01 10.71
N ALA A 28 -21.70 7.83 10.34
CA ALA A 28 -20.59 8.77 10.51
C ALA A 28 -19.86 8.98 9.18
N GLN A 29 -19.20 10.12 9.06
CA GLN A 29 -18.40 10.54 7.90
C GLN A 29 -17.00 10.93 8.37
N ALA A 30 -16.01 10.83 7.50
CA ALA A 30 -14.65 11.26 7.77
C ALA A 30 -13.91 11.58 6.48
N ASP A 31 -12.90 12.43 6.57
CA ASP A 31 -11.98 12.73 5.49
C ASP A 31 -10.95 11.60 5.34
N PHE A 32 -10.71 11.20 4.09
CA PHE A 32 -9.78 10.14 3.73
C PHE A 32 -8.65 10.69 2.85
N LYS A 33 -7.41 10.25 3.12
CA LYS A 33 -6.21 10.63 2.36
C LYS A 33 -5.98 12.15 2.27
N THR A 34 -6.16 12.88 3.37
CA THR A 34 -5.93 14.35 3.36
C THR A 34 -4.46 14.73 3.16
N CYS A 35 -3.54 13.87 3.62
CA CYS A 35 -2.12 13.93 3.28
C CYS A 35 -1.53 12.52 3.07
N ALA A 36 -0.33 12.42 2.49
CA ALA A 36 0.31 11.14 2.21
C ALA A 36 0.46 10.24 3.45
N GLY A 37 0.76 10.85 4.61
CA GLY A 37 0.89 10.14 5.89
C GLY A 37 -0.43 9.65 6.48
N ASP A 38 -1.58 9.95 5.88
CA ASP A 38 -2.87 9.37 6.30
C ASP A 38 -3.13 7.99 5.71
N PHE A 39 -2.34 7.60 4.72
CA PHE A 39 -2.46 6.30 4.08
C PHE A 39 -1.07 5.74 3.84
N VAL A 40 -0.64 4.89 4.75
CA VAL A 40 0.65 4.20 4.67
C VAL A 40 0.42 2.75 4.28
N VAL A 41 1.17 2.28 3.30
CA VAL A 41 1.18 0.87 2.89
C VAL A 41 2.59 0.33 3.05
N GLU A 42 2.75 -0.75 3.77
CA GLU A 42 4.02 -1.47 3.91
C GLU A 42 3.88 -2.87 3.29
N GLU A 43 4.69 -3.15 2.28
CA GLU A 43 4.78 -4.47 1.67
C GLU A 43 5.53 -5.46 2.58
N VAL A 44 4.90 -6.61 2.82
CA VAL A 44 5.45 -7.68 3.67
C VAL A 44 5.71 -8.92 2.82
N LEU A 45 6.99 -9.30 2.68
CA LEU A 45 7.39 -10.49 1.92
C LEU A 45 6.99 -11.81 2.62
N GLY A 46 6.90 -11.81 3.95
CA GLY A 46 6.68 -13.03 4.74
C GLY A 46 7.95 -13.84 5.00
N PHE A 47 9.10 -13.35 4.56
CA PHE A 47 10.44 -13.84 4.85
C PHE A 47 11.41 -12.65 4.87
N GLU A 48 12.57 -12.84 5.48
CA GLU A 48 13.67 -11.86 5.48
C GLU A 48 14.70 -12.20 4.40
N PRO A 49 15.42 -11.21 3.84
CA PRO A 49 16.58 -11.47 2.98
C PRO A 49 17.57 -12.43 3.66
N SER A 50 18.19 -13.32 2.89
CA SER A 50 18.99 -14.43 3.46
C SER A 50 20.37 -13.99 3.97
N GLY A 51 20.78 -12.74 3.71
CA GLY A 51 22.10 -12.23 4.10
C GLY A 51 23.19 -12.53 3.07
N ASP A 52 23.00 -13.53 2.22
CA ASP A 52 23.87 -13.85 1.07
C ASP A 52 23.04 -14.17 -0.20
N GLY A 53 23.72 -14.20 -1.35
CA GLY A 53 23.20 -14.51 -2.68
C GLY A 53 23.49 -13.41 -3.70
N GLU A 54 23.06 -13.59 -4.95
CA GLU A 54 23.36 -12.67 -6.06
C GLU A 54 22.40 -11.49 -6.19
N HIS A 55 21.31 -11.46 -5.41
CA HIS A 55 20.34 -10.37 -5.44
C HIS A 55 20.44 -9.46 -4.23
N LEU A 56 20.44 -8.16 -4.44
CA LEU A 56 20.30 -7.16 -3.40
C LEU A 56 18.83 -6.78 -3.26
N PHE A 57 18.24 -7.08 -2.10
CA PHE A 57 16.88 -6.71 -1.75
C PHE A 57 16.89 -5.35 -1.06
N LEU A 58 15.96 -4.48 -1.44
CA LEU A 58 15.80 -3.12 -0.93
C LEU A 58 14.34 -2.88 -0.58
N LEU A 59 14.05 -2.55 0.68
CA LEU A 59 12.75 -2.02 1.08
C LEU A 59 12.81 -0.50 1.00
N LEU A 60 12.06 0.06 0.05
CA LEU A 60 12.09 1.47 -0.28
C LEU A 60 10.73 2.12 -0.03
N GLN A 61 10.74 3.24 0.69
CA GLN A 61 9.56 4.08 0.91
C GLN A 61 9.58 5.29 -0.01
N THR A 62 8.42 5.60 -0.59
CA THR A 62 8.23 6.78 -1.44
C THR A 62 6.88 7.44 -1.16
N ASP A 63 6.79 8.73 -1.39
CA ASP A 63 5.56 9.51 -1.48
C ASP A 63 5.17 9.71 -2.95
N ASP A 64 4.04 9.15 -3.38
CA ASP A 64 3.47 9.34 -4.73
C ASP A 64 4.34 8.94 -5.96
N HIS A 65 5.54 8.38 -5.77
CA HIS A 65 6.34 7.89 -6.89
C HIS A 65 5.78 6.60 -7.52
N ASN A 66 5.77 6.57 -8.86
CA ASN A 66 5.48 5.36 -9.62
C ASN A 66 6.62 4.34 -9.48
N THR A 67 6.30 3.06 -9.25
CA THR A 67 7.24 1.94 -9.26
C THR A 67 8.20 1.97 -10.46
N ARG A 68 7.73 2.37 -11.66
CA ARG A 68 8.57 2.49 -12.86
C ARG A 68 9.65 3.57 -12.74
N TYR A 69 9.38 4.68 -12.04
CA TYR A 69 10.38 5.71 -11.77
C TYR A 69 11.48 5.16 -10.85
N THR A 70 11.08 4.52 -9.74
CA THR A 70 12.02 3.87 -8.80
C THR A 70 12.91 2.84 -9.50
N VAL A 71 12.35 2.01 -10.39
CA VAL A 71 13.13 1.05 -11.20
C VAL A 71 14.21 1.75 -12.04
N LYS A 72 13.88 2.87 -12.70
CA LYS A 72 14.84 3.64 -13.49
C LYS A 72 15.96 4.23 -12.62
N CYS A 73 15.61 4.79 -11.47
CA CYS A 73 16.58 5.36 -10.54
C CYS A 73 17.52 4.29 -10.02
N LEU A 74 17.00 3.15 -9.54
CA LEU A 74 17.82 2.04 -9.06
C LEU A 74 18.74 1.49 -10.16
N ALA A 75 18.23 1.29 -11.37
CA ALA A 75 19.04 0.82 -12.49
C ALA A 75 20.24 1.75 -12.75
N ARG A 76 20.03 3.07 -12.71
CA ARG A 76 21.09 4.07 -12.87
C ARG A 76 22.08 4.05 -11.72
N LEU A 77 21.61 4.07 -10.47
CA LEU A 77 22.46 4.12 -9.27
C LEU A 77 23.38 2.89 -9.15
N PHE A 78 22.87 1.71 -9.51
CA PHE A 78 23.63 0.45 -9.42
C PHE A 78 24.33 0.07 -10.73
N GLY A 79 24.24 0.90 -11.78
CA GLY A 79 24.90 0.64 -13.06
C GLY A 79 24.44 -0.64 -13.76
N VAL A 80 23.14 -0.96 -13.67
CA VAL A 80 22.54 -2.16 -14.27
C VAL A 80 21.41 -1.80 -15.22
N SER A 81 21.01 -2.74 -16.09
CA SER A 81 19.81 -2.55 -16.90
C SER A 81 18.54 -2.64 -16.04
N GLN A 82 17.47 -1.94 -16.43
CA GLN A 82 16.17 -2.01 -15.74
C GLN A 82 15.61 -3.44 -15.62
N ARG A 83 16.00 -4.36 -16.52
CA ARG A 83 15.58 -5.78 -16.47
C ARG A 83 16.16 -6.54 -15.28
N GLN A 84 17.27 -6.05 -14.71
CA GLN A 84 17.90 -6.62 -13.51
C GLN A 84 17.25 -6.11 -12.22
N VAL A 85 16.39 -5.10 -12.30
CA VAL A 85 15.59 -4.61 -11.18
C VAL A 85 14.21 -5.26 -11.25
N SER A 86 13.72 -5.80 -10.14
CA SER A 86 12.42 -6.48 -10.05
C SER A 86 11.72 -6.14 -8.74
N TYR A 87 10.40 -6.30 -8.72
CA TYR A 87 9.53 -5.96 -7.59
C TYR A 87 8.35 -6.95 -7.57
N SER A 88 7.65 -7.06 -6.43
CA SER A 88 6.62 -8.10 -6.28
C SER A 88 5.21 -7.68 -6.74
N GLY A 89 4.92 -6.39 -6.84
CA GLY A 89 3.58 -5.93 -7.25
C GLY A 89 3.55 -4.46 -7.62
N LEU A 90 2.40 -4.02 -8.14
CA LEU A 90 2.13 -2.59 -8.23
C LEU A 90 1.61 -2.12 -6.89
N LYS A 91 2.03 -0.93 -6.47
CA LYS A 91 1.56 -0.29 -5.25
C LYS A 91 0.57 0.82 -5.57
N ASP A 92 -0.28 1.15 -4.60
CA ASP A 92 -1.12 2.34 -4.68
C ASP A 92 -0.23 3.57 -4.81
N ARG A 93 -0.52 4.39 -5.82
CA ARG A 93 0.24 5.61 -6.04
C ARG A 93 0.05 6.60 -4.88
N ARG A 94 -1.17 6.74 -4.37
CA ARG A 94 -1.53 7.79 -3.40
C ARG A 94 -1.31 7.33 -1.96
N GLY A 95 -0.24 7.82 -1.34
CA GLY A 95 0.12 7.58 0.06
C GLY A 95 1.63 7.41 0.27
N LEU A 96 2.04 7.20 1.52
CA LEU A 96 3.39 6.73 1.82
C LEU A 96 3.46 5.22 1.60
N THR A 97 4.25 4.76 0.64
CA THR A 97 4.26 3.35 0.27
C THR A 97 5.66 2.77 0.32
N SER A 98 5.81 1.70 1.09
CA SER A 98 7.04 0.92 1.23
C SER A 98 6.93 -0.34 0.40
N GLN A 99 7.86 -0.54 -0.53
CA GLN A 99 7.85 -1.65 -1.48
C GLN A 99 9.22 -2.29 -1.58
N TRP A 100 9.23 -3.62 -1.74
CA TRP A 100 10.44 -4.39 -1.97
C TRP A 100 10.85 -4.39 -3.44
N PHE A 101 12.14 -4.14 -3.65
CA PHE A 101 12.83 -4.30 -4.92
C PHE A 101 13.95 -5.33 -4.75
N SER A 102 14.27 -6.04 -5.82
CA SER A 102 15.49 -6.85 -5.92
C SER A 102 16.30 -6.39 -7.13
N ILE A 103 17.61 -6.30 -6.96
CA ILE A 103 18.56 -5.97 -8.02
C ILE A 103 19.53 -7.12 -8.15
N HIS A 104 19.65 -7.70 -9.35
CA HIS A 104 20.60 -8.77 -9.62
C HIS A 104 22.01 -8.20 -9.80
N LEU A 105 22.93 -8.59 -8.92
CA LEU A 105 24.29 -8.07 -8.77
C LEU A 105 25.26 -9.23 -8.43
N PRO A 106 25.53 -10.15 -9.37
CA PRO A 106 26.44 -11.27 -9.15
C PRO A 106 27.88 -10.78 -8.93
N GLY A 107 28.56 -11.33 -7.91
CA GLY A 107 29.94 -10.98 -7.57
C GLY A 107 30.16 -9.53 -7.12
N LYS A 108 29.09 -8.75 -6.90
CA LYS A 108 29.15 -7.37 -6.42
C LYS A 108 28.39 -7.26 -5.10
N ASP A 109 29.01 -6.60 -4.13
CA ASP A 109 28.37 -6.27 -2.86
C ASP A 109 28.37 -4.76 -2.59
N PRO A 110 27.58 -3.99 -3.38
CA PRO A 110 27.48 -2.56 -3.16
C PRO A 110 26.58 -2.27 -1.96
N GLN A 111 27.09 -1.49 -1.02
CA GLN A 111 26.26 -0.91 0.03
C GLN A 111 25.37 0.19 -0.59
N PRO A 112 24.04 0.16 -0.39
CA PRO A 112 23.16 1.19 -0.94
C PRO A 112 23.47 2.57 -0.37
N ASP A 113 23.71 3.54 -1.26
CA ASP A 113 23.92 4.93 -0.87
C ASP A 113 22.58 5.60 -0.52
N GLN A 114 22.36 5.82 0.78
CA GLN A 114 21.14 6.44 1.29
C GLN A 114 20.99 7.91 0.86
N GLN A 115 22.09 8.65 0.68
CA GLN A 115 22.04 10.05 0.28
C GLN A 115 21.60 10.18 -1.18
N GLN A 116 22.13 9.32 -2.06
CA GLN A 116 21.72 9.27 -3.46
C GLN A 116 20.26 8.86 -3.62
N LEU A 117 19.78 7.90 -2.81
CA LEU A 117 18.37 7.51 -2.80
C LEU A 117 17.48 8.66 -2.31
N ALA A 118 17.87 9.32 -1.21
CA ALA A 118 17.12 10.44 -0.65
C ALA A 118 17.02 11.63 -1.63
N ALA A 119 18.08 11.91 -2.39
CA ALA A 119 18.10 12.91 -3.45
C ALA A 119 17.10 12.61 -4.60
N GLN A 120 16.59 11.38 -4.71
CA GLN A 120 15.54 10.98 -5.66
C GLN A 120 14.15 10.90 -5.01
N GLY A 121 13.96 11.38 -3.77
CA GLY A 121 12.70 11.24 -3.04
C GLY A 121 12.44 9.81 -2.56
N ILE A 122 13.48 8.97 -2.46
CA ILE A 122 13.36 7.56 -2.07
C ILE A 122 14.05 7.36 -0.73
N ARG A 123 13.31 6.88 0.26
CA ARG A 123 13.86 6.52 1.56
C ARG A 123 14.18 5.02 1.62
N LEU A 124 15.43 4.68 1.87
CA LEU A 124 15.81 3.31 2.20
C LEU A 124 15.36 2.97 3.63
N LEU A 125 14.61 1.88 3.79
CA LEU A 125 14.19 1.38 5.09
C LEU A 125 15.01 0.17 5.54
N ARG A 126 15.21 -0.78 4.63
CA ARG A 126 15.97 -2.03 4.88
C ARG A 126 16.65 -2.49 3.60
N PHE A 127 17.72 -3.25 3.76
CA PHE A 127 18.35 -3.96 2.65
C PHE A 127 19.00 -5.26 3.12
N GLY A 128 19.28 -6.17 2.19
CA GLY A 128 20.01 -7.40 2.46
C GLY A 128 20.17 -8.24 1.20
N ARG A 129 21.11 -9.18 1.21
CA ARG A 129 21.31 -10.10 0.07
C ARG A 129 20.29 -11.24 0.11
N HIS A 130 19.96 -11.75 -1.07
CA HIS A 130 19.12 -12.92 -1.23
C HIS A 130 19.52 -13.76 -2.45
N HIS A 131 19.30 -15.07 -2.36
CA HIS A 131 19.66 -16.04 -3.39
C HIS A 131 18.68 -16.04 -4.57
N ARG A 132 17.42 -15.68 -4.36
CA ARG A 132 16.37 -15.69 -5.41
C ARG A 132 15.99 -14.29 -5.85
N LYS A 133 15.71 -14.16 -7.15
CA LYS A 133 15.06 -12.97 -7.72
C LYS A 133 13.67 -12.77 -7.11
N LEU A 134 13.33 -11.53 -6.75
CA LEU A 134 11.97 -11.17 -6.35
C LEU A 134 11.04 -11.23 -7.57
N ARG A 135 9.97 -12.02 -7.48
CA ARG A 135 8.99 -12.23 -8.56
C ARG A 135 7.67 -11.53 -8.25
N ILE A 136 6.88 -11.32 -9.29
CA ILE A 136 5.52 -10.78 -9.14
C ILE A 136 4.68 -11.76 -8.30
N GLY A 137 3.92 -11.24 -7.34
CA GLY A 137 3.09 -12.00 -6.41
C GLY A 137 3.84 -12.63 -5.24
N THR A 138 5.14 -12.36 -5.06
CA THR A 138 5.92 -12.94 -3.96
C THR A 138 5.58 -12.35 -2.59
N HIS A 139 5.03 -11.13 -2.51
CA HIS A 139 4.64 -10.59 -1.21
C HIS A 139 3.53 -11.43 -0.57
N LYS A 140 3.62 -11.59 0.75
CA LYS A 140 2.62 -12.28 1.56
C LYS A 140 1.39 -11.40 1.78
N SER A 141 1.61 -10.13 2.10
CA SER A 141 0.54 -9.20 2.43
C SER A 141 1.00 -7.75 2.33
N ASN A 142 0.04 -6.84 2.45
CA ASN A 142 0.29 -5.43 2.66
C ASN A 142 -0.25 -5.05 4.04
N ARG A 143 0.55 -4.32 4.82
CA ARG A 143 0.12 -3.72 6.08
C ARG A 143 -0.32 -2.29 5.79
N PHE A 144 -1.54 -1.97 6.19
CA PHE A 144 -2.12 -0.65 6.01
C PHE A 144 -2.16 0.09 7.33
N PHE A 145 -1.75 1.35 7.31
CA PHE A 145 -2.08 2.31 8.35
C PHE A 145 -2.91 3.41 7.71
N ILE A 146 -4.16 3.54 8.18
CA ILE A 146 -5.13 4.48 7.64
C ILE A 146 -5.57 5.41 8.78
N ARG A 147 -5.40 6.71 8.55
CA ARG A 147 -5.89 7.76 9.44
C ARG A 147 -7.06 8.47 8.78
N LEU A 148 -8.22 8.39 9.42
CA LEU A 148 -9.39 9.18 9.09
C LEU A 148 -9.35 10.49 9.86
N ARG A 149 -9.70 11.59 9.22
CA ARG A 149 -9.73 12.93 9.84
C ARG A 149 -11.15 13.49 9.85
N GLN A 150 -11.40 14.49 10.70
CA GLN A 150 -12.70 15.17 10.80
C GLN A 150 -13.88 14.20 10.92
N CYS A 151 -13.73 13.16 11.75
CA CYS A 151 -14.77 12.17 11.95
C CYS A 151 -16.02 12.81 12.59
N THR A 152 -17.16 12.73 11.92
CA THR A 152 -18.44 13.15 12.50
C THR A 152 -18.89 12.13 13.54
N LYS A 153 -19.61 12.60 14.57
CA LYS A 153 -20.18 11.70 15.57
C LYS A 153 -21.30 10.87 14.92
N PRO A 154 -21.38 9.55 15.17
CA PRO A 154 -22.49 8.76 14.70
C PRO A 154 -23.79 9.28 15.31
N ARG A 155 -24.79 9.54 14.45
CA ARG A 155 -26.13 10.00 14.87
C ARG A 155 -26.70 9.01 15.89
N GLY A 156 -27.06 9.49 17.09
CA GLY A 156 -27.68 8.69 18.15
C GLY A 156 -26.76 8.19 19.28
N SER A 157 -25.47 8.55 19.29
CA SER A 157 -24.56 8.18 20.39
C SER A 157 -24.56 9.21 21.52
N THR A 158 -25.52 9.10 22.46
CA THR A 158 -25.41 9.74 23.78
C THR A 158 -24.42 8.93 24.61
N VAL A 159 -23.12 9.08 24.37
CA VAL A 159 -22.08 8.54 25.27
C VAL A 159 -21.77 9.63 26.31
N PRO A 160 -22.09 9.43 27.60
CA PRO A 160 -21.74 10.39 28.64
C PRO A 160 -20.21 10.43 28.75
N GLY A 161 -19.64 11.63 28.63
CA GLY A 161 -18.35 11.95 29.24
C GLY A 161 -17.11 11.20 28.74
N ARG A 162 -16.77 11.27 27.46
CA ARG A 162 -15.35 11.38 27.08
C ARG A 162 -15.20 12.50 26.06
N ARG A 163 -14.47 13.55 26.45
CA ARG A 163 -14.04 14.62 25.56
C ARG A 163 -13.35 13.97 24.35
N CYS A 164 -13.82 14.29 23.16
CA CYS A 164 -13.12 14.04 21.90
C CYS A 164 -11.93 15.02 21.82
N GLY A 165 -10.95 14.81 22.69
CA GLY A 165 -9.66 15.49 22.69
C GLY A 165 -8.62 14.43 22.36
N SER A 166 -8.21 14.39 21.09
CA SER A 166 -7.39 13.33 20.52
C SER A 166 -7.97 11.93 20.75
N LEU A 167 -8.71 11.41 19.77
CA LEU A 167 -8.59 9.97 19.51
C LEU A 167 -7.13 9.76 19.12
N ARG A 168 -6.27 9.48 20.11
CA ARG A 168 -4.99 8.83 19.84
C ARG A 168 -5.33 7.67 18.93
N CYS A 169 -4.61 7.60 17.83
CA CYS A 169 -4.66 6.52 16.85
C CYS A 169 -5.10 5.24 17.55
N ALA A 170 -6.28 4.73 17.19
CA ALA A 170 -6.45 3.31 17.29
C ALA A 170 -5.35 2.75 16.39
N GLU A 171 -4.25 2.28 16.99
CA GLU A 171 -3.42 1.25 16.39
C GLU A 171 -4.38 0.07 16.17
N LEU A 172 -5.08 0.10 15.05
CA LEU A 172 -5.78 -1.05 14.53
C LEU A 172 -4.68 -1.99 14.03
N PHE A 173 -4.06 -2.69 14.99
CA PHE A 173 -3.32 -3.92 14.75
C PHE A 173 -4.33 -4.95 14.27
N TRP A 174 -4.72 -4.84 13.00
CA TRP A 174 -5.35 -5.95 12.30
C TRP A 174 -4.23 -6.94 11.96
N ALA A 175 -3.97 -7.86 12.88
CA ALA A 175 -3.43 -9.16 12.49
C ALA A 175 -4.49 -9.80 11.59
N ALA A 176 -4.30 -9.72 10.28
CA ALA A 176 -5.17 -10.35 9.30
C ALA A 176 -4.98 -11.88 9.37
N THR A 177 -5.61 -12.50 10.37
CA THR A 177 -5.89 -13.93 10.40
C THR A 177 -7.23 -14.12 9.72
N VAL A 178 -7.18 -14.72 8.51
CA VAL A 178 -8.29 -15.23 7.69
C VAL A 178 -9.20 -14.17 7.06
N TRP A 179 -8.87 -13.79 5.82
CA TRP A 179 -9.85 -13.34 4.84
C TRP A 179 -10.23 -14.55 3.96
N PRO A 180 -11.52 -14.92 3.84
CA PRO A 180 -11.94 -15.96 2.90
C PRO A 180 -11.63 -15.54 1.46
N SER A 181 -11.11 -16.48 0.67
CA SER A 181 -10.72 -16.28 -0.72
C SER A 181 -11.92 -16.02 -1.62
N TRP A 182 -12.25 -14.76 -1.90
CA TRP A 182 -13.12 -14.42 -3.03
C TRP A 182 -12.57 -13.19 -3.76
N CYS A 183 -11.96 -13.47 -4.93
CA CYS A 183 -11.79 -12.64 -6.14
C CYS A 183 -11.06 -11.28 -5.97
N GLN A 184 -9.82 -11.06 -6.42
CA GLN A 184 -9.25 -11.31 -7.77
C GLN A 184 -10.30 -11.31 -8.88
N HIS A 185 -10.68 -10.12 -9.37
CA HIS A 185 -11.10 -9.91 -10.76
C HIS A 185 -10.94 -8.44 -11.16
N ARG A 186 -9.79 -8.10 -11.75
CA ARG A 186 -9.73 -7.08 -12.81
C ARG A 186 -9.22 -7.79 -14.06
N ARG A 187 -10.15 -8.20 -14.92
CA ARG A 187 -9.94 -8.42 -16.35
C ARG A 187 -11.30 -8.55 -17.05
N SER A 188 -11.52 -7.62 -17.98
CA SER A 188 -12.37 -7.73 -19.18
C SER A 188 -13.91 -7.80 -19.03
N ALA A 189 -14.54 -7.03 -19.91
CA ALA A 189 -15.97 -6.96 -20.18
C ALA A 189 -16.61 -8.34 -20.49
N GLY A 190 -17.86 -8.51 -20.10
CA GLY A 190 -18.68 -9.67 -20.48
C GLY A 190 -19.80 -9.91 -19.49
N ILE A 191 -21.02 -9.65 -19.93
CA ILE A 191 -22.27 -9.96 -19.21
C ILE A 191 -22.32 -11.47 -18.92
N CYS A 192 -22.43 -11.85 -17.65
CA CYS A 192 -22.83 -13.21 -17.28
C CYS A 192 -23.99 -13.14 -16.27
N ARG A 193 -25.19 -13.52 -16.74
CA ARG A 193 -26.38 -13.74 -15.92
C ARG A 193 -26.18 -14.98 -15.04
N GLY A 194 -26.35 -14.85 -13.74
CA GLY A 194 -26.33 -15.97 -12.80
C GLY A 194 -27.72 -16.57 -12.60
N ARG A 195 -27.88 -17.83 -12.99
CA ARG A 195 -29.06 -18.68 -12.76
C ARG A 195 -29.00 -19.24 -11.33
N GLN A 196 -30.13 -19.24 -10.63
CA GLN A 196 -30.27 -19.88 -9.31
C GLN A 196 -30.06 -21.40 -9.41
N ILE A 197 -29.36 -21.97 -8.44
CA ILE A 197 -29.52 -23.39 -8.07
C ILE A 197 -29.72 -23.43 -6.55
N THR A 198 -30.95 -23.76 -6.15
CA THR A 198 -31.32 -24.19 -4.81
C THR A 198 -30.96 -25.65 -4.63
N GLY A 199 -30.46 -26.04 -3.45
CA GLY A 199 -30.33 -27.45 -3.08
C GLY A 199 -30.01 -27.59 -1.61
N ARG A 200 -30.88 -28.33 -0.92
CA ARG A 200 -30.83 -28.76 0.49
C ARG A 200 -29.54 -29.46 0.86
#